data_AF-A0A3E4PWV4-F1
#
_entry.id   AF-A0A3E4PWV4-F1
#
_cell.length_a   1.000
_cell.length_b   1.000
_cell.length_c   1.000
_cell.angle_alpha   90.00
_cell.angle_beta   90.00
_cell.angle_gamma   90.00
#
_symmetry.space_group_name_H-M   'P 1'
#
loop_
_entity.id
_entity.type
_entity.pdbx_description
1 polymer ?
#
loop_
_entity_poly.entity_id
_entity_poly.type
_entity_poly.pdbx_seq_one_letter_code
_entity_poly.pdbx_strand_id
1 'polypeptide(L)' 'MDAARKELGLRIPEDVAIIGYDDIEMSSWESYSLTSVHQPVEEMIEKAMGILDNLLKGEKRRDIKVFNPVLKKRNSV' A
#
# COMPACT_ATOMS: atom_id res chain seq x y z
N MET A 1 5.14 4.12 14.33
CA MET A 1 5.29 5.57 14.61
C MET A 1 5.60 5.84 16.07
N ASP A 2 5.10 5.01 16.99
CA ASP A 2 5.32 5.19 18.44
C ASP A 2 6.78 5.15 18.87
N ALA A 3 7.62 4.26 18.33
CA ALA A 3 9.06 4.30 18.60
C ALA A 3 9.67 5.68 18.26
N ALA A 4 9.35 6.24 17.09
CA ALA A 4 9.83 7.57 16.70
C ALA A 4 9.33 8.68 17.65
N ARG A 5 8.03 8.71 17.97
CA ARG A 5 7.45 9.77 18.81
C ARG A 5 7.79 9.63 20.30
N LYS A 6 7.74 8.41 20.85
CA LYS A 6 7.78 8.13 22.28
C LYS A 6 9.15 7.70 22.77
N GLU A 7 9.86 6.86 22.02
CA GLU A 7 11.18 6.36 22.44
C GLU A 7 12.30 7.30 21.99
N LEU A 8 12.18 7.86 20.78
CA LEU A 8 13.20 8.74 20.20
C LEU A 8 12.87 10.24 20.32
N GLY A 9 11.64 10.59 20.69
CA GLY A 9 11.21 11.99 20.84
C GLY A 9 11.19 12.80 19.54
N LEU A 10 11.15 12.15 18.38
CA LEU A 10 11.14 12.79 17.06
C LEU A 10 9.73 13.26 16.69
N ARG A 11 9.64 14.46 16.10
CA ARG A 11 8.40 14.96 15.51
C ARG A 11 8.20 14.39 14.11
N ILE A 12 6.96 14.05 13.81
CA ILE A 12 6.55 13.58 12.48
C ILE A 12 5.49 14.56 11.99
N PRO A 13 5.69 15.20 10.82
CA PRO A 13 6.73 14.92 9.81
C PRO A 13 8.04 15.71 9.95
N GLU A 14 8.18 16.62 10.92
CA GLU A 14 9.20 17.68 10.90
C GLU A 14 10.64 17.17 11.06
N ASP A 15 10.87 16.20 11.95
CA ASP A 15 12.20 15.62 12.17
C ASP A 15 12.39 14.35 11.34
N VAL A 16 11.31 13.60 11.12
CA VAL A 16 11.29 12.42 10.27
C VAL A 16 9.93 12.26 9.57
N ALA A 17 9.96 12.18 8.25
CA ALA A 17 8.81 11.81 7.44
C ALA A 17 8.70 10.28 7.34
N ILE A 18 7.47 9.75 7.37
CA ILE A 18 7.21 8.32 7.29
C ILE A 18 6.17 8.06 6.21
N ILE A 19 6.50 7.20 5.25
CA ILE A 19 5.59 6.69 4.23
C ILE A 19 5.39 5.20 4.47
N GLY A 20 4.13 4.79 4.60
CA GLY A 20 3.70 3.40 4.63
C GLY A 20 3.51 2.79 3.24
N TYR A 21 3.21 1.51 3.22
CA TYR A 21 2.84 0.76 2.03
C TYR A 21 1.51 0.04 2.29
N ASP A 22 0.79 -0.31 1.21
CA ASP A 22 -0.52 -0.97 1.16
C ASP A 22 -1.75 -0.10 1.43
N ASP A 23 -1.65 0.98 2.21
CA ASP A 23 -2.81 1.85 2.54
C ASP A 23 -3.96 1.08 3.22
N ILE A 24 -3.61 0.12 4.09
CA ILE A 24 -4.59 -0.60 4.89
C ILE A 24 -5.41 0.37 5.76
N GLU A 25 -6.59 -0.06 6.22
CA GLU A 25 -7.51 0.78 7.01
C GLU A 25 -6.83 1.49 8.19
N MET A 26 -5.97 0.77 8.92
CA MET A 26 -5.24 1.30 10.08
C MET A 26 -4.31 2.47 9.75
N SER A 27 -3.86 2.60 8.49
CA SER A 27 -3.05 3.74 8.05
C SER A 27 -3.83 5.06 8.13
N SER A 28 -5.16 5.01 8.04
CA SER A 28 -6.04 6.17 8.10
C SER A 28 -6.50 6.54 9.52
N TRP A 29 -6.22 5.70 10.53
CA TRP A 29 -6.58 5.99 11.90
C TRP A 29 -5.96 7.31 12.36
N GLU A 30 -6.74 8.11 13.07
CA GLU A 30 -6.36 9.48 13.46
C GLU A 30 -5.05 9.54 14.26
N SER A 31 -4.80 8.54 15.11
CA SER A 31 -3.56 8.42 15.90
C SER A 31 -2.30 8.31 15.05
N TYR A 32 -2.41 7.80 13.82
CA TYR A 32 -1.30 7.63 12.89
C TYR A 32 -1.35 8.63 11.74
N SER A 33 -2.49 8.74 11.06
CA SER A 33 -2.67 9.57 9.84
C SER A 33 -1.48 9.37 8.88
N LEU A 34 -1.21 8.09 8.57
CA LEU A 34 -0.02 7.64 7.85
C LEU A 34 -0.21 7.80 6.35
N THR A 35 0.61 8.64 5.72
CA THR A 35 0.75 8.68 4.26
C THR A 35 1.19 7.31 3.79
N SER A 36 0.49 6.74 2.82
CA SER A 36 0.78 5.37 2.35
C SER A 36 0.60 5.23 0.85
N VAL A 37 1.37 4.32 0.24
CA VAL A 37 1.16 3.89 -1.13
C VAL A 37 -0.05 2.95 -1.16
N HIS A 38 -1.11 3.35 -1.85
CA HIS A 38 -2.32 2.56 -2.05
C HIS A 38 -2.16 1.62 -3.24
N GLN A 39 -2.38 0.34 -2.96
CA GLN A 39 -2.33 -0.72 -3.96
C GLN A 39 -3.75 -1.00 -4.46
N PRO A 40 -3.98 -1.08 -5.79
CA PRO A 40 -5.29 -1.41 -6.36
C PRO A 40 -5.57 -2.91 -6.23
N VAL A 41 -5.82 -3.38 -5.01
CA VAL A 41 -5.95 -4.80 -4.68
C VAL A 41 -7.12 -5.45 -5.43
N GLU A 42 -8.25 -4.74 -5.64
CA GLU A 42 -9.36 -5.29 -6.43
C GLU A 42 -8.93 -5.61 -7.87
N GLU A 43 -8.26 -4.68 -8.56
CA GLU A 43 -7.76 -4.90 -9.93
C GLU A 43 -6.72 -6.03 -9.99
N MET A 44 -5.87 -6.14 -8.95
CA MET A 44 -4.89 -7.21 -8.84
C MET A 44 -5.57 -8.58 -8.71
N ILE A 45 -6.63 -8.68 -7.91
CA ILE A 45 -7.42 -9.90 -7.73
C ILE A 45 -8.11 -10.27 -9.04
N GLU A 46 -8.77 -9.32 -9.71
CA GLU A 46 -9.43 -9.55 -11.00
C GLU A 46 -8.43 -10.11 -12.03
N LYS A 47 -7.24 -9.52 -12.10
CA LYS A 47 -6.19 -10.01 -13.00
C LYS A 47 -5.70 -11.41 -12.61
N ALA A 48 -5.48 -11.66 -11.33
CA ALA A 48 -5.05 -12.96 -10.85
C ALA A 48 -6.07 -14.06 -11.16
N MET A 49 -7.36 -13.77 -10.98
CA MET A 49 -8.45 -14.68 -11.34
C MET A 49 -8.50 -14.95 -12.84
N GLY A 50 -8.35 -13.93 -13.67
CA GLY A 50 -8.27 -14.12 -15.13
C GLY A 50 -7.08 -14.99 -15.56
N ILE A 51 -5.93 -14.84 -14.89
CA ILE A 51 -4.76 -15.70 -15.14
C ILE A 51 -5.07 -17.16 -14.75
N LEU A 52 -5.71 -17.38 -13.60
CA LEU A 52 -6.10 -18.71 -13.13
C LEU A 52 -7.07 -19.38 -14.13
N ASP A 53 -8.08 -18.67 -14.62
CA ASP A 53 -9.04 -19.20 -15.60
C ASP A 53 -8.36 -19.62 -16.90
N ASN A 54 -7.40 -18.84 -17.39
CA ASN A 54 -6.63 -19.17 -18.59
C ASN A 54 -5.78 -20.42 -18.37
N LEU A 55 -5.15 -20.56 -17.20
CA LEU A 55 -4.39 -21.76 -16.83
C LEU A 55 -5.29 -23.01 -16.81
N LEU A 56 -6.50 -22.90 -16.25
CA LEU A 56 -7.48 -23.99 -16.22
C LEU A 56 -7.94 -24.41 -17.63
N LYS A 57 -7.97 -23.48 -18.59
CA LYS A 57 -8.24 -23.75 -20.01
C LYS A 57 -7.05 -24.33 -20.78
N GLY A 58 -5.90 -24.51 -20.12
CA GLY A 58 -4.67 -25.01 -20.74
C GLY A 58 -3.86 -23.95 -21.49
N GLU A 59 -4.22 -22.67 -21.35
CA GLU A 59 -3.47 -21.57 -21.95
C GLU A 59 -2.19 -21.29 -21.14
N LYS A 60 -1.03 -21.49 -21.76
CA LYS A 60 0.28 -21.25 -21.12
C LYS A 60 0.87 -19.92 -21.60
N ARG A 61 0.30 -18.80 -21.16
CA ARG A 61 0.89 -17.46 -21.35
C ARG A 61 1.38 -16.89 -20.03
N ARG A 62 2.60 -16.34 -20.04
CA ARG A 62 3.10 -15.48 -18.97
C ARG A 62 2.49 -14.10 -19.18
N ASP A 63 1.55 -13.73 -18.33
CA ASP A 63 0.90 -12.44 -18.33
C ASP A 63 1.46 -11.61 -17.16
N ILE A 64 2.21 -10.56 -17.48
CA ILE A 64 2.77 -9.64 -16.49
C ILE A 64 2.02 -8.33 -16.62
N LYS A 65 1.30 -7.97 -15.56
CA LYS A 65 0.61 -6.68 -15.44
C LYS A 65 1.31 -5.84 -14.39
N VAL A 66 1.71 -4.63 -14.78
CA VAL A 66 2.12 -3.58 -13.86
C VAL A 66 0.87 -2.78 -13.48
N PHE A 67 0.69 -2.58 -12.19
CA PHE A 67 -0.38 -1.74 -11.62
C PHE A 67 0.22 -0.41 -11.20
N ASN A 68 -0.55 0.67 -11.37
CA ASN A 68 -0.13 2.01 -10.98
C ASN A 68 -0.64 2.29 -9.57
N PRO A 69 0.22 2.32 -8.56
CA PRO A 69 -0.22 2.66 -7.21
C PRO A 69 -0.48 4.16 -7.09
N VAL A 70 -1.22 4.55 -6.04
CA VAL A 70 -1.52 5.95 -5.74
C VAL A 70 -0.97 6.31 -4.37
N LEU A 71 -0.20 7.40 -4.28
CA LEU A 71 0.22 7.90 -2.97
C LEU A 71 -0.96 8.60 -2.28
N LYS A 72 -1.44 8.02 -1.18
CA LYS A 72 -2.44 8.64 -0.30
C LYS A 72 -1.71 9.50 0.73
N LYS A 73 -1.58 10.80 0.43
CA LYS A 73 -1.00 11.77 1.36
C LYS A 73 -1.90 11.97 2.58
N ARG A 74 -1.28 11.95 3.76
CA ARG A 74 -1.84 12.24 5.08
C ARG A 74 -0.80 13.04 5.88
N ASN A 75 -0.90 13.06 7.21
CA ASN A 75 -0.12 13.99 8.04
C ASN A 75 1.31 13.53 8.34
N SER A 76 1.72 12.33 7.92
CA SER A 76 3.05 11.80 8.23
C SER A 76 4.16 12.23 7.26
N VAL A 77 3.85 13.10 6.29
CA VAL A 77 4.77 13.66 5.27
C VAL A 77 4.35 15.07 4.93
#